data_AF-A0A838CPZ7-F1
#
_entry.id   AF-A0A838CPZ7-F1
#
_cell.length_a   1.000
_cell.length_b   1.000
_cell.length_c   1.000
_cell.angle_alpha   90.00
_cell.angle_beta   90.00
_cell.angle_gamma   90.00
#
_symmetry.space_group_name_H-M   'P 1'
#
loop_
_entity.id
_entity.type
_entity.pdbx_description
1 polymer ?
#
loop_
_entity_poly.entity_id
_entity_poly.type
_entity_poly.pdbx_seq_one_letter_code
_entity_poly.pdbx_strand_id
1 'polypeptide(L)' 'MSKKKQEAGTLGDQLNADLLSKLQSKKTELKKQEADREESERLQRIEERKRREANKSFEELLNESELDWKSFKK' A
#
# COMPACT_ATOMS: atom_id res chain seq x y z
N MET A 1 11.37 -50.96 22.26
CA MET A 1 11.40 -49.49 22.48
C MET A 1 11.51 -48.75 21.15
N SER A 2 10.46 -48.62 20.32
CA SER A 2 10.66 -47.85 19.05
C SER A 2 9.43 -47.19 18.41
N LYS A 3 8.23 -47.77 18.46
CA LYS A 3 7.07 -47.20 17.73
C LYS A 3 6.61 -45.82 18.27
N LYS A 4 6.56 -45.66 19.60
CA LYS A 4 6.06 -44.45 20.28
C LYS A 4 6.98 -43.23 20.12
N LYS A 5 8.28 -43.44 19.84
CA LYS A 5 9.26 -42.36 19.67
C LYS A 5 9.25 -41.79 18.25
N GLN A 6 8.85 -42.60 17.26
CA GLN A 6 8.73 -42.15 15.88
C GLN A 6 7.47 -41.30 15.66
N GLU A 7 6.33 -41.66 16.27
CA GLU A 7 5.10 -40.85 16.17
C GLU A 7 5.23 -39.46 16.81
N ALA A 8 6.00 -39.35 17.90
CA ALA A 8 6.26 -38.06 18.55
C ALA A 8 7.10 -37.11 17.67
N GLY A 9 8.03 -37.64 16.86
CA GLY A 9 8.79 -36.85 15.90
C GLY A 9 7.91 -36.32 14.76
N THR A 10 7.03 -37.17 14.22
CA THR A 10 6.14 -36.80 13.13
C THR A 10 5.09 -35.75 13.52
N LEU A 11 4.61 -35.76 14.77
CA LEU A 11 3.65 -34.77 15.24
C LEU A 11 4.29 -33.39 15.42
N GLY A 12 5.53 -33.34 15.94
CA GLY A 12 6.30 -32.10 16.05
C GLY A 12 6.60 -31.46 14.68
N ASP A 13 6.96 -32.28 13.70
CA ASP A 13 7.20 -31.81 12.32
C ASP A 13 5.92 -31.30 11.64
N GLN A 14 4.77 -31.94 11.86
CA GLN A 14 3.48 -31.47 11.36
C GLN A 14 3.06 -30.12 11.99
N LEU A 15 3.27 -29.95 13.30
CA LEU A 15 2.98 -28.69 14.00
C LEU A 15 3.88 -27.56 13.50
N ASN A 16 5.15 -27.85 13.22
CA ASN A 16 6.08 -26.87 12.64
C ASN A 16 5.66 -26.49 11.21
N ALA A 17 5.22 -27.45 10.39
CA ALA A 17 4.73 -27.18 9.04
C ALA A 17 3.46 -26.30 9.04
N ASP A 18 2.52 -26.57 9.95
CA ASP A 18 1.31 -25.76 10.12
C ASP A 18 1.64 -24.34 10.60
N LEU A 19 2.59 -24.20 11.53
CA LEU A 19 3.07 -22.90 11.99
C LEU A 19 3.74 -22.11 10.85
N LEU A 20 4.55 -22.76 10.02
CA LEU A 20 5.20 -22.14 8.87
C LEU A 20 4.15 -21.63 7.86
N SER A 21 3.14 -22.47 7.57
CA SER A 21 2.03 -22.13 6.67
C SER A 21 1.25 -20.91 7.16
N LYS A 22 0.95 -20.84 8.47
CA LYS A 22 0.29 -19.68 9.09
C LYS A 22 1.14 -18.42 9.00
N LEU A 23 2.46 -18.52 9.21
CA LEU A 23 3.37 -17.39 9.09
C LEU A 23 3.47 -16.87 7.65
N GLN A 24 3.56 -17.77 6.67
CA GLN A 24 3.57 -17.41 5.25
C GLN A 24 2.24 -16.76 4.82
N SER A 25 1.11 -17.30 5.27
CA SER A 25 -0.21 -16.74 5.01
C SER A 25 -0.31 -15.32 5.57
N LYS A 26 0.04 -15.12 6.86
CA LYS A 26 0.05 -13.78 7.49
C LYS A 26 1.00 -12.81 6.79
N LYS A 27 2.19 -13.26 6.37
CA LYS A 27 3.14 -12.42 5.63
C LYS A 27 2.53 -11.93 4.32
N THR A 28 1.81 -12.80 3.61
CA THR A 28 1.19 -12.47 2.33
C THR A 28 0.02 -11.50 2.53
N GLU A 29 -0.79 -11.72 3.56
CA GLU A 29 -1.89 -10.84 3.93
C GLU A 29 -1.39 -9.43 4.32
N LEU A 30 -0.35 -9.34 5.15
CA LEU A 30 0.24 -8.06 5.55
C LEU A 30 0.82 -7.30 4.35
N LYS A 31 1.51 -7.99 3.44
CA LYS A 31 2.02 -7.37 2.20
C LYS A 31 0.89 -6.81 1.34
N LYS A 32 -0.23 -7.54 1.24
CA LYS A 32 -1.38 -7.08 0.48
C LYS A 32 -2.01 -5.84 1.13
N GLN A 33 -2.20 -5.86 2.45
CA GLN A 33 -2.74 -4.71 3.19
C GLN A 33 -1.86 -3.47 3.07
N GLU A 34 -0.53 -3.64 3.09
CA GLU A 34 0.41 -2.53 2.93
C GLU A 34 0.34 -1.92 1.52
N ALA A 35 0.28 -2.76 0.48
CA ALA A 35 0.10 -2.30 -0.89
C ALA A 35 -1.23 -1.56 -1.11
N ASP A 36 -2.33 -2.13 -0.59
CA ASP A 36 -3.67 -1.52 -0.69
C ASP A 36 -3.72 -0.16 0.03
N ARG A 37 -3.01 -0.03 1.16
CA ARG A 37 -2.92 1.23 1.92
C ARG A 37 -2.13 2.29 1.14
N GLU A 38 -0.99 1.93 0.58
CA GLU A 38 -0.16 2.87 -0.19
C GLU A 38 -0.92 3.38 -1.43
N GLU A 39 -1.63 2.49 -2.13
CA GLU A 39 -2.45 2.88 -3.29
C GLU A 39 -3.58 3.82 -2.89
N SER A 40 -4.30 3.51 -1.80
CA SER A 40 -5.35 4.39 -1.26
C SER A 40 -4.82 5.79 -0.89
N GLU A 41 -3.69 5.86 -0.18
CA GLU A 41 -3.06 7.14 0.19
C GLU A 41 -2.55 7.91 -1.04
N ARG A 42 -2.13 7.22 -2.11
CA ARG A 42 -1.76 7.85 -3.37
C ARG A 42 -2.98 8.42 -4.09
N LEU A 43 -4.07 7.66 -4.16
CA LEU A 43 -5.33 8.10 -4.78
C LEU A 43 -5.93 9.30 -4.05
N GLN A 44 -5.95 9.27 -2.71
CA GLN A 44 -6.42 10.39 -1.90
C GLN A 44 -5.59 11.66 -2.14
N ARG A 45 -4.26 11.55 -2.20
CA ARG A 45 -3.39 12.70 -2.51
C ARG A 45 -3.65 13.28 -3.90
N ILE A 46 -3.93 12.44 -4.89
CA ILE A 46 -4.25 12.90 -6.25
C ILE A 46 -5.61 13.61 -6.26
N GLU A 47 -6.62 13.04 -5.61
CA GLU A 47 -7.95 13.66 -5.55
C GLU A 47 -7.93 14.98 -4.78
N GLU A 48 -7.19 15.05 -3.68
CA GLU A 48 -7.00 16.28 -2.92
C GLU A 48 -6.33 17.37 -3.75
N ARG A 49 -5.27 17.04 -4.50
CA ARG A 49 -4.62 17.99 -5.43
C ARG A 49 -5.59 18.50 -6.48
N LYS A 50 -6.35 17.60 -7.13
CA LYS A 50 -7.37 17.99 -8.12
C LYS A 50 -8.44 18.88 -7.53
N ARG A 51 -8.93 18.60 -6.32
CA ARG A 51 -9.91 19.44 -5.64
C ARG A 51 -9.32 20.80 -5.29
N ARG A 52 -8.07 20.85 -4.80
CA ARG A 52 -7.39 22.10 -4.51
C ARG A 52 -7.22 22.93 -5.78
N GLU A 53 -6.73 22.35 -6.87
CA GLU A 53 -6.61 23.01 -8.17
C GLU A 53 -7.97 23.50 -8.70
N ALA A 54 -9.02 22.69 -8.61
CA ALA A 54 -10.37 23.09 -9.05
C ALA A 54 -10.99 24.21 -8.21
N ASN A 55 -10.60 24.32 -6.92
CA ASN A 55 -11.05 25.38 -6.02
C ASN A 55 -10.08 26.57 -5.94
N LYS A 56 -8.89 26.49 -6.53
CA LYS A 56 -7.97 27.63 -6.63
C LYS A 56 -8.53 28.66 -7.59
N SER A 57 -8.31 29.92 -7.26
CA SER A 57 -8.62 30.99 -8.20
C SER A 57 -7.70 30.92 -9.41
N PHE A 58 -8.17 31.38 -10.58
CA PHE A 58 -7.35 31.42 -11.80
C PHE A 58 -6.04 32.19 -11.59
N GLU A 59 -6.05 33.23 -10.76
CA GLU A 59 -4.87 34.03 -10.41
C GLU A 59 -3.81 33.20 -9.66
N GLU A 60 -4.23 32.34 -8.72
CA GLU A 60 -3.29 31.45 -8.01
C GLU A 60 -2.73 30.38 -8.94
N LEU A 61 -3.57 29.75 -9.77
CA LEU A 61 -3.11 28.78 -10.76
C LEU A 61 -2.14 29.41 -11.77
N LEU A 62 -2.42 30.64 -12.20
CA LEU A 62 -1.58 31.38 -13.13
C LEU A 62 -0.25 31.79 -12.48
N ASN A 63 -0.26 32.29 -11.25
CA ASN A 63 0.95 32.68 -10.52
C ASN A 63 1.85 31.48 -10.15
N GLU A 64 1.27 30.29 -9.95
CA GLU A 64 2.02 29.04 -9.76
C GLU A 64 2.59 28.50 -11.07
N SER A 65 2.05 28.91 -12.22
CA SER A 65 2.57 28.56 -13.53
C SER A 65 3.64 29.55 -13.99
N GLU A 66 4.57 29.13 -14.83
CA GLU A 66 5.57 30.04 -15.46
C GLU A 66 4.95 30.95 -16.55
N LEU A 67 3.63 30.97 -16.68
CA LEU A 67 2.92 31.72 -17.71
C LEU A 67 2.64 33.15 -17.25
N ASP A 68 3.26 34.12 -17.92
CA ASP A 68 2.91 35.53 -17.76
C ASP A 68 1.74 35.90 -18.69
N TRP A 69 0.54 36.11 -18.14
CA TRP A 69 -0.64 36.49 -18.92
C TRP A 69 -0.46 37.79 -19.73
N LYS A 70 0.46 38.67 -19.32
CA LYS A 70 0.79 39.89 -20.07
C LYS A 70 1.42 39.60 -21.43
N SER A 71 2.06 38.44 -21.58
CA SER A 71 2.60 37.99 -22.87
C SER A 71 1.51 37.55 -23.87
N PHE A 72 0.30 37.25 -23.39
CA PHE A 72 -0.83 36.78 -24.20
C PHE A 72 -1.88 37.86 -24.50
N LYS A 73 -1.90 38.96 -23.75
CA LYS A 73 -2.76 40.11 -24.07
C LYS A 73 -1.98 41.14 -24.90
N LYS A 74 -2.25 41.15 -26.20
CA LYS A 74 -1.92 42.26 -27.10
C LYS A 74 -2.86 43.44 -26.91
#